data_AF-A0A7Y0PLT7-F1
#
_entry.id   AF-A0A7Y0PLT7-F1
#
_cell.length_a   1.000
_cell.length_b   1.000
_cell.length_c   1.000
_cell.angle_alpha   90.00
_cell.angle_beta   90.00
_cell.angle_gamma   90.00
#
_symmetry.space_group_name_H-M   'P 1'
#
loop_
_entity.id
_entity.type
_entity.pdbx_description
1 polymer ?
#
loop_
_entity_poly.entity_id
_entity_poly.type
_entity_poly.pdbx_seq_one_letter_code
_entity_poly.pdbx_strand_id
1 'polypeptide(L)'
;MKNKVYKGFLILTTVLLSVIYLFPNEPGAVTRTNQTSTCYLANPLTEKPSRQGYNYVAGVTAASQVNVKYDKSAPPKIPWGTWVTISKPAPIPGVGNTSRFRIDDTGDIEWKQTPYFVDVYWGGRTTANGTSCVNNWGIKTVNVTY
;
A
#
# COMPACT_ATOMS: atom_id res chain seq x y z
N MET A 1 -17.60 -14.47 65.01
CA MET A 1 -17.34 -14.86 63.60
C MET A 1 -17.99 -13.84 62.69
N LYS A 2 -17.20 -13.12 61.87
CA LYS A 2 -17.56 -12.42 60.60
C LYS A 2 -16.60 -11.25 60.40
N ASN A 3 -15.69 -11.37 59.42
CA ASN A 3 -15.09 -10.26 58.64
C ASN A 3 -13.87 -10.75 57.86
N LYS A 4 -14.07 -11.47 56.74
CA LYS A 4 -13.00 -11.80 55.79
C LYS A 4 -13.48 -11.94 54.34
N VAL A 5 -14.34 -11.05 53.83
CA VAL A 5 -14.82 -11.16 52.42
C VAL A 5 -14.61 -9.89 51.57
N TYR A 6 -14.32 -8.73 52.14
CA TYR A 6 -14.34 -7.46 51.38
C TYR A 6 -13.02 -6.97 50.77
N LYS A 7 -11.95 -7.78 50.72
CA LYS A 7 -10.65 -7.35 50.14
C LYS A 7 -10.30 -7.97 48.78
N GLY A 8 -10.99 -9.03 48.37
CA GLY A 8 -10.71 -9.71 47.09
C GLY A 8 -11.37 -9.05 45.87
N PHE A 9 -12.45 -8.30 46.06
CA PHE A 9 -13.25 -7.77 44.96
C PHE A 9 -12.72 -6.44 44.38
N LEU A 10 -11.84 -5.74 45.11
CA LEU A 10 -11.31 -4.43 44.70
C LEU A 10 -10.02 -4.52 43.87
N ILE A 11 -9.31 -5.65 43.94
CA ILE A 11 -8.06 -5.88 43.21
C ILE A 11 -8.34 -6.39 41.79
N LEU A 12 -9.47 -7.07 41.57
CA LEU A 12 -9.80 -7.63 40.25
C LEU A 12 -10.31 -6.58 39.25
N THR A 13 -10.93 -5.49 39.72
CA THR A 13 -11.42 -4.41 38.85
C THR A 13 -10.31 -3.46 38.39
N THR A 14 -9.27 -3.25 39.18
CA THR A 14 -8.14 -2.38 38.81
C THR A 14 -7.20 -3.03 37.80
N VAL A 15 -7.00 -4.35 37.87
CA VAL A 15 -6.19 -5.09 36.88
C VAL A 15 -6.90 -5.21 35.52
N LEU A 16 -8.23 -5.31 35.49
CA LEU A 16 -8.98 -5.39 34.22
C LEU A 16 -9.00 -4.07 33.42
N LEU A 17 -8.96 -2.92 34.10
CA LEU A 17 -8.91 -1.61 33.43
C LEU A 17 -7.52 -1.27 32.84
N SER A 18 -6.44 -1.85 33.36
CA SER A 18 -5.09 -1.62 32.83
C SER A 18 -4.75 -2.41 31.55
N VAL A 19 -5.54 -3.43 31.19
CA VAL A 19 -5.28 -4.23 29.97
C VAL A 19 -5.81 -3.55 28.70
N ILE A 20 -6.74 -2.61 28.82
CA ILE A 20 -7.32 -1.91 27.65
C ILE A 20 -6.33 -0.90 27.03
N TYR A 21 -5.34 -0.43 27.80
CA TYR A 21 -4.34 0.56 27.34
C TYR A 21 -3.11 -0.04 26.64
N LEU A 22 -3.03 -1.37 26.50
CA LEU A 22 -1.88 -2.04 25.90
C LEU A 22 -2.09 -2.53 24.47
N PHE A 23 -3.27 -2.29 23.89
CA PHE A 23 -3.44 -2.48 22.46
C PHE A 23 -3.02 -1.19 21.78
N PRO A 24 -1.90 -1.16 21.03
CA PRO A 24 -1.66 -0.05 20.13
C PRO A 24 -2.91 0.08 19.26
N ASN A 25 -3.49 1.29 19.20
CA ASN A 25 -4.47 1.59 18.18
C ASN A 25 -3.78 1.32 16.84
N GLU A 26 -4.08 0.17 16.22
CA GLU A 26 -3.73 -0.07 14.82
C GLU A 26 -4.22 1.18 14.07
N PRO A 27 -3.33 1.93 13.41
CA PRO A 27 -3.75 3.12 12.69
C PRO A 27 -4.87 2.69 11.74
N GLY A 28 -6.08 3.22 11.96
CA GLY A 28 -7.21 2.90 11.11
C GLY A 28 -6.85 3.23 9.66
N ALA A 29 -7.34 2.41 8.72
CA ALA A 29 -7.08 2.61 7.30
C ALA A 29 -7.38 4.06 6.87
N VAL A 30 -6.45 4.69 6.19
CA VAL A 30 -6.54 6.08 5.75
C VAL A 30 -6.94 6.11 4.29
N THR A 31 -8.04 6.78 3.97
CA THR A 31 -8.45 7.01 2.58
C THR A 31 -8.02 8.39 2.09
N ARG A 32 -7.35 8.42 0.94
CA ARG A 32 -6.99 9.62 0.18
C ARG A 32 -7.79 9.65 -1.11
N THR A 33 -8.57 10.70 -1.30
CA THR A 33 -9.45 10.84 -2.47
C THR A 33 -8.74 11.55 -3.61
N ASN A 34 -9.23 11.35 -4.84
CA ASN A 34 -8.75 12.03 -6.05
C ASN A 34 -7.23 11.88 -6.29
N GLN A 35 -6.70 10.69 -6.03
CA GLN A 35 -5.31 10.36 -6.31
C GLN A 35 -5.17 9.78 -7.71
N THR A 36 -4.00 9.95 -8.31
CA THR A 36 -3.63 9.33 -9.56
C THR A 36 -3.22 7.88 -9.33
N SER A 37 -3.68 6.99 -10.21
CA SER A 37 -3.07 5.68 -10.43
C SER A 37 -2.67 5.55 -11.89
N THR A 38 -1.50 4.98 -12.12
CA THR A 38 -1.01 4.61 -13.46
C THR A 38 -0.62 3.16 -13.49
N CYS A 39 -0.02 2.75 -14.61
CA CYS A 39 0.62 1.47 -14.75
C CYS A 39 2.03 1.65 -15.30
N TYR A 40 2.92 0.76 -14.91
CA TYR A 40 4.28 0.70 -15.43
C TYR A 40 4.67 -0.71 -15.80
N LEU A 41 5.67 -0.80 -16.66
CA LEU A 41 6.32 -2.04 -17.05
C LEU A 41 7.75 -2.03 -16.54
N ALA A 42 8.20 -3.21 -16.15
CA ALA A 42 9.58 -3.49 -15.78
C ALA A 42 9.87 -4.94 -16.15
N ASN A 43 11.05 -5.20 -16.70
CA ASN A 43 11.50 -6.56 -16.98
C ASN A 43 12.13 -7.16 -15.70
N PRO A 44 11.45 -8.08 -15.00
CA PRO A 44 11.94 -8.60 -13.71
C PRO A 44 13.21 -9.45 -13.84
N LEU A 45 13.61 -9.81 -15.07
CA LEU A 45 14.81 -10.60 -15.33
C LEU A 45 16.05 -9.75 -15.58
N THR A 46 15.89 -8.50 -16.03
CA THR A 46 17.02 -7.64 -16.45
C THR A 46 17.09 -6.31 -15.74
N GLU A 47 15.98 -5.84 -15.16
CA GLU A 47 15.95 -4.63 -14.36
C GLU A 47 16.21 -4.96 -12.88
N LYS A 48 16.61 -3.94 -12.12
CA LYS A 48 16.80 -4.09 -10.68
C LYS A 48 15.49 -4.60 -10.04
N PRO A 49 15.57 -5.42 -8.98
CA PRO A 49 14.38 -5.81 -8.24
C PRO A 49 13.68 -4.57 -7.67
N SER A 50 12.45 -4.77 -7.20
CA SER A 50 11.73 -3.76 -6.42
C SER A 50 12.61 -3.24 -5.28
N ARG A 51 12.31 -2.06 -4.74
CA ARG A 51 13.05 -1.50 -3.61
C ARG A 51 13.07 -2.41 -2.37
N GLN A 52 12.11 -3.33 -2.26
CA GLN A 52 12.06 -4.38 -1.23
C GLN A 52 12.95 -5.61 -1.52
N GLY A 53 13.64 -5.66 -2.67
CA GLY A 53 14.65 -6.66 -2.98
C GLY A 53 14.15 -7.91 -3.71
N TYR A 54 12.86 -7.99 -4.03
CA TYR A 54 12.27 -9.10 -4.80
C TYR A 54 11.77 -8.67 -6.17
N ASN A 55 11.57 -9.68 -7.04
CA ASN A 55 11.04 -9.49 -8.39
C ASN A 55 9.60 -9.00 -8.36
N TYR A 56 9.28 -8.06 -9.25
CA TYR A 56 7.94 -7.53 -9.43
C TYR A 56 6.93 -8.65 -9.74
N VAL A 57 5.76 -8.60 -9.09
CA VAL A 57 4.65 -9.53 -9.32
C VAL A 57 3.45 -8.77 -9.86
N ALA A 58 3.05 -9.07 -11.09
CA ALA A 58 1.91 -8.40 -11.73
C ALA A 58 0.63 -8.61 -10.91
N GLY A 59 -0.13 -7.54 -10.69
CA GLY A 59 -1.33 -7.58 -9.86
C GLY A 59 -1.08 -7.62 -8.35
N VAL A 60 0.18 -7.54 -7.91
CA VAL A 60 0.55 -7.41 -6.50
C VAL A 60 1.38 -6.16 -6.30
N THR A 61 2.49 -6.01 -7.03
CA THR A 61 3.43 -4.92 -6.80
C THR A 61 2.90 -3.59 -7.31
N ALA A 62 3.06 -2.54 -6.51
CA ALA A 62 2.85 -1.17 -6.93
C ALA A 62 3.96 -0.24 -6.40
N ALA A 63 4.09 0.91 -7.03
CA ALA A 63 4.96 1.99 -6.62
C ALA A 63 4.19 3.17 -6.02
N SER A 64 4.78 3.83 -5.04
CA SER A 64 4.28 5.11 -4.51
C SER A 64 5.26 6.24 -4.81
N GLN A 65 4.76 7.47 -4.85
CA GLN A 65 5.59 8.67 -4.96
C GLN A 65 6.61 8.72 -3.82
N VAL A 66 7.85 9.13 -4.11
CA VAL A 66 8.89 9.38 -3.10
C VAL A 66 8.48 10.49 -2.12
N ASN A 67 8.85 10.38 -0.85
CA ASN A 67 8.53 11.37 0.16
C ASN A 67 9.42 12.63 0.10
N VAL A 68 10.58 12.56 -0.56
CA VAL A 68 11.49 13.68 -0.85
C VAL A 68 11.67 13.84 -2.35
N LYS A 69 11.34 15.02 -2.88
CA LYS A 69 11.42 15.32 -4.32
C LYS A 69 12.86 15.18 -4.83
N TYR A 70 13.03 14.59 -6.01
CA TYR A 70 14.33 14.34 -6.64
C TYR A 70 15.26 13.36 -5.91
N ASP A 71 14.82 12.74 -4.83
CA ASP A 71 15.59 11.71 -4.12
C ASP A 71 14.99 10.32 -4.33
N LYS A 72 15.61 9.56 -5.23
CA LYS A 72 15.24 8.17 -5.51
C LYS A 72 15.47 7.22 -4.33
N SER A 73 16.30 7.60 -3.36
CA SER A 73 16.62 6.79 -2.18
C SER A 73 15.65 7.01 -1.03
N ALA A 74 14.89 8.09 -1.08
CA ALA A 74 13.90 8.42 -0.08
C ALA A 74 12.76 7.39 -0.08
N PRO A 75 12.19 7.06 1.10
CA PRO A 75 11.08 6.13 1.17
C PRO A 75 9.83 6.71 0.49
N PRO A 76 8.89 5.83 0.10
CA PRO A 76 7.63 6.25 -0.50
C PRO A 76 6.75 6.99 0.52
N LYS A 77 5.85 7.83 0.01
CA LYS A 77 4.81 8.51 0.81
C LYS A 77 3.84 7.51 1.45
N ILE A 78 3.50 6.42 0.76
CA ILE A 78 2.82 5.27 1.35
C ILE A 78 3.91 4.27 1.78
N PRO A 79 4.04 3.91 3.06
CA PRO A 79 5.16 3.10 3.53
C PRO A 79 5.32 1.76 2.80
N TRP A 80 6.55 1.28 2.73
CA TRP A 80 6.87 -0.03 2.19
C TRP A 80 6.09 -1.17 2.83
N GLY A 81 5.68 -2.16 2.03
CA GLY A 81 4.93 -3.32 2.48
C GLY A 81 3.46 -3.05 2.79
N THR A 82 3.01 -1.80 2.72
CA THR A 82 1.61 -1.43 2.93
C THR A 82 0.76 -1.96 1.79
N TRP A 83 -0.35 -2.61 2.14
CA TRP A 83 -1.38 -2.98 1.18
C TRP A 83 -2.33 -1.81 0.95
N VAL A 84 -2.39 -1.34 -0.29
CA VAL A 84 -3.31 -0.30 -0.73
C VAL A 84 -4.49 -0.90 -1.46
N THR A 85 -5.66 -0.27 -1.32
CA THR A 85 -6.84 -0.54 -2.14
C THR A 85 -7.21 0.69 -2.93
N ILE A 86 -7.26 0.57 -4.26
CA ILE A 86 -7.77 1.63 -5.15
C ILE A 86 -9.26 1.46 -5.44
N SER A 87 -10.00 2.56 -5.58
CA SER A 87 -11.46 2.50 -5.79
C SER A 87 -11.92 1.94 -7.13
N LYS A 88 -11.02 1.80 -8.12
CA LYS A 88 -11.31 1.24 -9.45
C LYS A 88 -10.41 0.02 -9.64
N PRO A 89 -10.97 -1.19 -9.89
CA PRO A 89 -10.15 -2.36 -10.21
C PRO A 89 -9.39 -2.17 -11.52
N ALA A 90 -8.11 -2.54 -11.51
CA ALA A 90 -7.23 -2.53 -12.66
C ALA A 90 -7.33 -3.85 -13.45
N PRO A 91 -7.62 -3.83 -14.77
CA PRO A 91 -7.76 -5.03 -15.61
C PRO A 91 -6.41 -5.54 -16.11
N ILE A 92 -5.64 -6.21 -15.25
CA ILE A 92 -4.25 -6.60 -15.54
C ILE A 92 -4.22 -7.91 -16.36
N PRO A 93 -3.55 -7.95 -17.53
CA PRO A 93 -3.41 -9.17 -18.33
C PRO A 93 -2.84 -10.34 -17.54
N GLY A 94 -3.47 -11.52 -17.68
CA GLY A 94 -3.04 -12.74 -16.98
C GLY A 94 -3.38 -12.79 -15.48
N VAL A 95 -3.89 -11.70 -14.89
CA VAL A 95 -4.31 -11.64 -13.49
C VAL A 95 -5.82 -11.42 -13.38
N GLY A 96 -6.39 -10.53 -14.19
CA GLY A 96 -7.78 -10.09 -14.11
C GLY A 96 -7.95 -8.76 -13.36
N ASN A 97 -9.18 -8.48 -12.95
CA ASN A 97 -9.53 -7.24 -12.26
C ASN A 97 -9.12 -7.31 -10.79
N THR A 98 -8.18 -6.46 -10.37
CA THR A 98 -7.78 -6.34 -8.95
C THR A 98 -7.68 -4.88 -8.53
N SER A 99 -8.06 -4.58 -7.29
CA SER A 99 -7.96 -3.26 -6.68
C SER A 99 -6.92 -3.19 -5.57
N ARG A 100 -6.28 -4.32 -5.21
CA ARG A 100 -5.43 -4.42 -4.02
C ARG A 100 -3.99 -4.69 -4.43
N PHE A 101 -3.09 -3.83 -3.97
CA PHE A 101 -1.67 -3.85 -4.33
C PHE A 101 -0.81 -3.62 -3.10
N ARG A 102 0.45 -4.02 -3.15
CA ARG A 102 1.44 -3.84 -2.09
C ARG A 102 2.48 -2.83 -2.57
N ILE A 103 2.78 -1.83 -1.76
CA ILE A 103 3.81 -0.83 -2.08
C ILE A 103 5.18 -1.43 -1.84
N ASP A 104 5.84 -1.80 -2.94
CA ASP A 104 7.17 -2.42 -2.91
C ASP A 104 8.19 -1.70 -3.78
N ASP A 105 7.73 -0.75 -4.61
CA ASP A 105 8.61 0.17 -5.35
C ASP A 105 8.32 1.68 -5.15
N THR A 106 9.25 2.51 -5.58
CA THR A 106 9.15 3.98 -5.52
C THR A 106 9.11 4.52 -6.93
N GLY A 107 8.15 5.38 -7.19
CA GLY A 107 7.97 6.05 -8.47
C GLY A 107 7.86 7.55 -8.31
N ASP A 108 7.63 8.22 -9.44
CA ASP A 108 7.35 9.66 -9.55
C ASP A 108 8.28 10.56 -8.72
N ILE A 109 9.58 10.50 -9.01
CA ILE A 109 10.61 11.28 -8.32
C ILE A 109 10.45 12.80 -8.54
N GLU A 110 9.83 13.19 -9.65
CA GLU A 110 9.62 14.59 -10.04
C GLU A 110 8.32 15.18 -9.49
N TRP A 111 7.49 14.38 -8.81
CA TRP A 111 6.18 14.76 -8.27
C TRP A 111 5.24 15.31 -9.33
N LYS A 112 5.14 14.61 -10.47
CA LYS A 112 4.17 14.92 -11.53
C LYS A 112 2.77 14.43 -11.18
N GLN A 113 2.65 13.45 -10.29
CA GLN A 113 1.41 12.85 -9.84
C GLN A 113 0.97 13.38 -8.47
N THR A 114 -0.20 12.95 -8.02
CA THR A 114 -0.72 13.31 -6.69
C THR A 114 0.06 12.64 -5.55
N PRO A 115 0.13 13.22 -4.34
CA PRO A 115 0.99 12.72 -3.26
C PRO A 115 0.83 11.24 -2.88
N TYR A 116 -0.36 10.66 -2.96
CA TYR A 116 -0.61 9.25 -2.64
C TYR A 116 -0.86 8.44 -3.91
N PHE A 117 -0.09 8.75 -4.94
CA PHE A 117 -0.08 8.08 -6.23
C PHE A 117 0.25 6.59 -6.10
N VAL A 118 -0.40 5.77 -6.94
CA VAL A 118 -0.18 4.32 -7.03
C VAL A 118 0.13 3.92 -8.48
N ASP A 119 1.38 3.57 -8.77
CA ASP A 119 1.79 3.00 -10.05
C ASP A 119 1.68 1.48 -10.01
N VAL A 120 0.79 0.88 -10.79
CA VAL A 120 0.57 -0.57 -10.75
C VAL A 120 1.55 -1.28 -11.68
N TYR A 121 2.27 -2.27 -11.17
CA TYR A 121 3.10 -3.10 -12.04
C TYR A 121 2.22 -3.96 -12.96
N TRP A 122 2.28 -3.68 -14.25
CA TRP A 122 1.43 -4.30 -15.27
C TRP A 122 2.04 -5.56 -15.88
N GLY A 123 3.30 -5.86 -15.56
CA GLY A 123 4.04 -7.00 -16.08
C GLY A 123 5.33 -6.63 -16.84
N GLY A 124 5.91 -7.63 -17.49
CA GLY A 124 7.14 -7.49 -18.27
C GLY A 124 7.03 -6.48 -19.42
N ARG A 125 8.17 -5.90 -19.84
CA ARG A 125 8.24 -5.01 -21.01
C ARG A 125 8.00 -5.77 -22.31
N THR A 126 6.74 -5.91 -22.70
CA THR A 126 6.31 -6.44 -24.00
C THR A 126 5.38 -5.45 -24.68
N THR A 127 5.28 -5.49 -26.00
CA THR A 127 4.33 -4.66 -26.75
C THR A 127 2.90 -4.87 -26.26
N ALA A 128 2.50 -6.12 -26.05
CA ALA A 128 1.16 -6.47 -25.57
C ALA A 128 0.84 -5.84 -24.20
N ASN A 129 1.78 -5.93 -23.24
CA ASN A 129 1.60 -5.35 -21.91
C ASN A 129 1.61 -3.81 -21.97
N GLY A 130 2.44 -3.21 -22.83
CA GLY A 130 2.47 -1.76 -23.04
C GLY A 130 1.18 -1.22 -23.63
N THR A 131 0.69 -1.85 -24.70
CA THR A 131 -0.61 -1.50 -25.28
C THR A 131 -1.74 -1.68 -24.27
N SER A 132 -1.75 -2.78 -23.50
CA SER A 132 -2.77 -2.99 -22.47
C SER A 132 -2.69 -1.96 -21.35
N CYS A 133 -1.50 -1.69 -20.82
CA CYS A 133 -1.29 -0.69 -19.78
C CYS A 133 -1.84 0.66 -20.23
N VAL A 134 -1.47 1.15 -21.42
CA VAL A 134 -1.93 2.45 -21.92
C VAL A 134 -3.44 2.47 -22.22
N ASN A 135 -3.94 1.48 -22.95
CA ASN A 135 -5.32 1.51 -23.47
C ASN A 135 -6.36 1.12 -22.42
N ASN A 136 -6.05 0.17 -21.54
CA ASN A 136 -7.00 -0.33 -20.55
C ASN A 136 -6.91 0.43 -19.23
N TRP A 137 -5.76 1.03 -18.94
CA TRP A 137 -5.53 1.78 -17.71
C TRP A 137 -5.06 3.21 -17.97
N GLY A 138 -3.84 3.43 -18.44
CA GLY A 138 -3.27 4.75 -18.65
C GLY A 138 -3.20 5.53 -17.33
N ILE A 139 -3.83 6.69 -17.28
CA ILE A 139 -3.94 7.52 -16.06
C ILE A 139 -5.39 7.46 -15.56
N LYS A 140 -5.58 7.11 -14.29
CA LYS A 140 -6.91 7.04 -13.64
C LYS A 140 -6.91 7.83 -12.34
N THR A 141 -7.99 8.57 -12.11
CA THR A 141 -8.30 9.13 -10.80
C THR A 141 -9.03 8.09 -9.95
N VAL A 142 -8.50 7.81 -8.78
CA VAL A 142 -8.97 6.80 -7.81
C VAL A 142 -8.94 7.35 -6.38
N ASN A 143 -9.62 6.67 -5.46
CA ASN A 143 -9.35 6.82 -4.04
C ASN A 143 -8.37 5.72 -3.63
N VAL A 144 -7.42 6.03 -2.77
CA VAL A 144 -6.40 5.10 -2.27
C VAL A 144 -6.62 4.94 -0.77
N THR A 145 -6.84 3.71 -0.33
CA THR A 145 -6.99 3.35 1.10
C THR A 145 -5.81 2.49 1.53
N TYR A 146 -5.12 2.86 2.61
CA TYR A 146 -3.89 2.20 3.07
C TYR A 146 -3.70 2.31 4.58
#